data_AF-A0A843J1X3-F1
#
_entry.id   AF-A0A843J1X3-F1
#
_cell.length_a   1.000
_cell.length_b   1.000
_cell.length_c   1.000
_cell.angle_alpha   90.00
_cell.angle_beta   90.00
_cell.angle_gamma   90.00
#
_symmetry.space_group_name_H-M   'P 1'
#
loop_
_entity.id
_entity.type
_entity.pdbx_description
1 polymer ?
#
loop_
_entity_poly.entity_id
_entity_poly.type
_entity_poly.pdbx_seq_one_letter_code
_entity_poly.pdbx_strand_id
1 'polypeptide(L)'
;DDLDFVVRSTGVVASMESPDQVGDFVISLANGCLAAGVPPKKMTPPMGIDNLPPKLRQFSFADKLTFCGTVAGVSPPIGSSGVEMVANEMEGELAMAGIKEGAKWTEVDFRNPCISIDFGTTLDGRITSDVDPDSEWPFAKTIGNFCGLAGAIPDALVRGTGQVKDGTGTALDLFGDKSFGGFSKKSKVVNEYVERIHDLIDIRIVPTDRTRFGMVPVCADLAAKSGIAMIGCDAGTDFSNSGALKEIGGEIYKNNGINVLTDVIDHVCAKMALRLIEVAAKEKIVPPNSSIGFTGRAAISGKKPSIIMDGISEMGLYDKPYEHVVFVDDGLARGAALMGRCMCSMGKPNNPIGGVRGGKCIMARRVKIGK
;
A
#
# COMPACT_ATOMS: atom_id res chain seq x y z
N ASP A 1 -19.51 -24.80 -10.59
CA ASP A 1 -19.61 -23.82 -11.71
C ASP A 1 -19.76 -22.36 -11.28
N ASP A 2 -19.80 -22.06 -9.97
CA ASP A 2 -20.05 -20.69 -9.48
C ASP A 2 -18.82 -19.76 -9.48
N LEU A 3 -17.62 -20.30 -9.62
CA LEU A 3 -16.36 -19.53 -9.60
C LEU A 3 -16.00 -19.04 -11.00
N ASP A 4 -15.89 -17.74 -11.23
CA ASP A 4 -15.56 -17.20 -12.56
C ASP A 4 -14.05 -17.04 -12.80
N PHE A 5 -13.32 -16.57 -11.80
CA PHE A 5 -11.87 -16.37 -11.85
C PHE A 5 -11.29 -16.42 -10.42
N VAL A 6 -9.97 -16.59 -10.33
CA VAL A 6 -9.20 -16.54 -9.09
C VAL A 6 -8.02 -15.60 -9.29
N VAL A 7 -7.94 -14.61 -8.42
CA VAL A 7 -6.77 -13.74 -8.30
C VAL A 7 -5.94 -14.27 -7.14
N ARG A 8 -4.62 -14.32 -7.33
CA ARG A 8 -3.65 -14.74 -6.33
C ARG A 8 -2.80 -13.53 -5.99
N SER A 9 -2.56 -13.33 -4.70
CA SER A 9 -1.66 -12.30 -4.19
C SER A 9 -0.58 -12.97 -3.34
N THR A 10 0.65 -12.53 -3.49
CA THR A 10 1.77 -12.90 -2.62
C THR A 10 1.70 -12.07 -1.32
N GLY A 11 0.61 -12.20 -0.57
CA GLY A 11 0.42 -11.46 0.68
C GLY A 11 1.32 -11.97 1.81
N VAL A 12 2.08 -11.05 2.39
CA VAL A 12 2.95 -11.12 3.58
C VAL A 12 4.21 -11.99 3.42
N VAL A 13 5.33 -11.29 3.17
CA VAL A 13 6.63 -11.87 2.77
C VAL A 13 7.77 -11.61 3.78
N ALA A 14 7.45 -11.11 4.97
CA ALA A 14 8.47 -10.75 5.98
C ALA A 14 9.36 -11.92 6.46
N SER A 15 8.96 -13.17 6.23
CA SER A 15 9.75 -14.37 6.55
C SER A 15 10.64 -14.88 5.42
N MET A 16 10.54 -14.34 4.20
CA MET A 16 11.41 -14.76 3.09
C MET A 16 12.81 -14.18 3.23
N GLU A 17 13.80 -14.85 2.63
CA GLU A 17 15.22 -14.47 2.64
C GLU A 17 15.59 -13.48 1.54
N SER A 18 14.89 -13.52 0.41
CA SER A 18 15.14 -12.64 -0.75
C SER A 18 13.86 -12.44 -1.57
N PRO A 19 13.77 -11.38 -2.39
CA PRO A 19 12.67 -11.20 -3.34
C PRO A 19 12.52 -12.35 -4.34
N ASP A 20 13.59 -13.07 -4.67
CA ASP A 20 13.54 -14.21 -5.61
C ASP A 20 12.66 -15.36 -5.12
N GLN A 21 12.50 -15.51 -3.80
CA GLN A 21 11.63 -16.54 -3.21
C GLN A 21 10.13 -16.30 -3.46
N VAL A 22 9.75 -15.10 -3.92
CA VAL A 22 8.37 -14.80 -4.32
C VAL A 22 7.92 -15.73 -5.45
N GLY A 23 8.82 -16.12 -6.36
CA GLY A 23 8.50 -17.05 -7.44
C GLY A 23 8.03 -18.42 -6.93
N ASP A 24 8.73 -18.98 -5.94
CA ASP A 24 8.37 -20.27 -5.32
C ASP A 24 7.03 -20.17 -4.57
N PHE A 25 6.76 -19.02 -3.95
CA PHE A 25 5.49 -18.75 -3.30
C PHE A 25 4.34 -18.67 -4.31
N VAL A 26 4.54 -17.99 -5.44
CA VAL A 26 3.54 -17.93 -6.53
C VAL A 26 3.23 -19.32 -7.06
N ILE A 27 4.25 -20.17 -7.25
CA ILE A 27 4.09 -21.57 -7.64
C ILE A 27 3.29 -22.33 -6.57
N SER A 28 3.63 -22.17 -5.30
CA SER A 28 2.93 -22.82 -4.18
C SER A 28 1.46 -22.42 -4.11
N LEU A 29 1.14 -21.13 -4.29
CA LEU A 29 -0.24 -20.64 -4.38
C LEU A 29 -0.96 -21.24 -5.58
N ALA A 30 -0.30 -21.34 -6.74
CA ALA A 30 -0.86 -21.99 -7.93
C ALA A 30 -1.24 -23.44 -7.64
N ASN A 31 -0.32 -24.18 -7.02
CA ASN A 31 -0.50 -25.59 -6.68
C ASN A 31 -1.65 -25.77 -5.66
N GLY A 32 -1.76 -24.86 -4.69
CA GLY A 32 -2.90 -24.85 -3.76
C GLY A 32 -4.25 -24.68 -4.48
N CYS A 33 -4.33 -23.77 -5.45
CA CYS A 33 -5.54 -23.61 -6.27
C CYS A 33 -5.84 -24.85 -7.12
N LEU A 34 -4.82 -25.47 -7.74
CA LEU A 34 -4.98 -26.70 -8.50
C LEU A 34 -5.47 -27.86 -7.63
N ALA A 35 -4.90 -28.01 -6.43
CA ALA A 35 -5.33 -29.00 -5.44
C ALA A 35 -6.78 -28.78 -4.97
N ALA A 36 -7.22 -27.52 -4.91
CA ALA A 36 -8.61 -27.14 -4.65
C ALA A 36 -9.55 -27.32 -5.85
N GLY A 37 -9.07 -27.85 -6.98
CA GLY A 37 -9.87 -28.10 -8.18
C GLY A 37 -10.11 -26.86 -9.06
N VAL A 38 -9.38 -25.77 -8.84
CA VAL A 38 -9.47 -24.57 -9.70
C VAL A 38 -8.75 -24.84 -11.02
N PRO A 39 -9.43 -24.79 -12.17
CA PRO A 39 -8.78 -25.04 -13.45
C PRO A 39 -7.85 -23.86 -13.84
N PRO A 40 -6.71 -24.11 -14.50
CA PRO A 40 -5.76 -23.08 -14.93
C PRO A 40 -6.36 -21.89 -15.68
N LYS A 41 -7.38 -22.14 -16.51
CA LYS A 41 -8.09 -21.10 -17.28
C LYS A 41 -8.80 -20.05 -16.41
N LYS A 42 -9.04 -20.32 -15.13
CA LYS A 42 -9.62 -19.37 -14.17
C LYS A 42 -8.57 -18.58 -13.39
N MET A 43 -7.29 -18.94 -13.52
CA MET A 43 -6.15 -18.30 -12.84
C MET A 43 -5.29 -17.44 -13.77
N THR A 44 -5.69 -17.35 -15.04
CA THR A 44 -4.96 -16.65 -16.10
C THR A 44 -5.87 -15.63 -16.77
N PRO A 45 -5.35 -14.49 -17.27
CA PRO A 45 -6.15 -13.55 -18.05
C PRO A 45 -6.74 -14.25 -19.29
N PRO A 46 -8.01 -14.01 -19.64
CA PRO A 46 -8.59 -14.52 -20.86
C PRO A 46 -7.86 -13.95 -22.09
N MET A 47 -7.50 -14.82 -23.04
CA MET A 47 -6.85 -14.42 -24.30
C MET A 47 -7.80 -13.68 -25.25
N GLY A 48 -9.12 -13.80 -25.03
CA GLY A 48 -10.15 -13.10 -25.78
C GLY A 48 -11.52 -13.24 -25.12
N ILE A 49 -12.51 -12.54 -25.67
CA ILE A 49 -13.86 -12.48 -25.11
C ILE A 49 -14.53 -13.86 -25.00
N ASP A 50 -14.21 -14.80 -25.90
CA ASP A 50 -14.79 -16.15 -25.89
C ASP A 50 -14.24 -17.02 -24.76
N ASN A 51 -13.09 -16.68 -24.19
CA ASN A 51 -12.53 -17.35 -23.02
C ASN A 51 -13.21 -16.92 -21.71
N LEU A 52 -14.04 -15.87 -21.73
CA LEU A 52 -14.80 -15.44 -20.57
C LEU A 52 -16.10 -16.24 -20.39
N PRO A 53 -16.57 -16.42 -19.13
CA PRO A 53 -17.92 -16.91 -18.85
C PRO A 53 -18.98 -16.09 -19.60
N PRO A 54 -20.00 -16.71 -20.22
CA PRO A 54 -21.00 -16.01 -21.03
C PRO A 54 -21.63 -14.80 -20.33
N LYS A 55 -21.92 -14.91 -19.03
CA LYS A 55 -22.49 -13.84 -18.21
C LYS A 55 -21.61 -12.58 -18.08
N LEU A 56 -20.28 -12.72 -18.25
CA LEU A 56 -19.32 -11.61 -18.14
C LEU A 56 -19.00 -10.95 -19.48
N ARG A 57 -19.26 -11.61 -20.61
CA ARG A 57 -18.85 -11.14 -21.95
C ARG A 57 -19.40 -9.74 -22.28
N GLN A 58 -20.66 -9.47 -21.94
CA GLN A 58 -21.31 -8.18 -22.17
C GLN A 58 -20.69 -7.00 -21.38
N PHE A 59 -19.94 -7.30 -20.32
CA PHE A 59 -19.31 -6.29 -19.45
C PHE A 59 -17.80 -6.14 -19.72
N SER A 60 -17.25 -6.97 -20.61
CA SER A 60 -15.83 -6.99 -20.93
C SER A 60 -15.53 -6.23 -22.21
N PHE A 61 -14.32 -5.69 -22.28
CA PHE A 61 -13.73 -5.10 -23.47
C PHE A 61 -12.60 -5.98 -24.05
N ALA A 62 -12.56 -7.27 -23.71
CA ALA A 62 -11.52 -8.20 -24.18
C ALA A 62 -11.53 -8.46 -25.70
N ASP A 63 -12.57 -8.02 -26.42
CA ASP A 63 -12.65 -7.98 -27.88
C ASP A 63 -11.95 -6.75 -28.49
N LYS A 64 -11.67 -5.73 -27.67
CA LYS A 64 -11.12 -4.43 -28.09
C LYS A 64 -9.77 -4.10 -27.47
N LEU A 65 -9.43 -4.78 -26.39
CA LEU A 65 -8.26 -4.49 -25.56
C LEU A 65 -7.42 -5.73 -25.38
N THR A 66 -6.11 -5.56 -25.58
CA THR A 66 -5.11 -6.55 -25.18
C THR A 66 -4.66 -6.25 -23.75
N PHE A 67 -4.61 -7.28 -22.90
CA PHE A 67 -4.01 -7.15 -21.58
C PHE A 67 -2.48 -7.05 -21.74
N CYS A 68 -1.92 -5.91 -21.30
CA CYS A 68 -0.50 -5.58 -21.45
C CYS A 68 0.25 -5.54 -20.10
N GLY A 69 -0.24 -6.28 -19.09
CA GLY A 69 0.40 -6.36 -17.77
C GLY A 69 0.15 -5.16 -16.85
N THR A 70 -0.51 -4.10 -17.34
CA THR A 70 -0.82 -2.92 -16.52
C THR A 70 -2.00 -3.17 -15.58
N VAL A 71 -1.88 -2.78 -14.31
CA VAL A 71 -2.96 -2.85 -13.32
C VAL A 71 -3.37 -1.44 -12.90
N ALA A 72 -4.67 -1.19 -12.87
CA ALA A 72 -5.26 0.11 -12.51
C ALA A 72 -4.63 1.33 -13.21
N GLY A 73 -4.14 1.16 -14.45
CA GLY A 73 -3.54 2.22 -15.27
C GLY A 73 -2.05 2.48 -14.99
N VAL A 74 -1.36 1.54 -14.35
CA VAL A 74 0.07 1.64 -14.00
C VAL A 74 0.81 0.46 -14.60
N SER A 75 1.95 0.72 -15.23
CA SER A 75 2.89 -0.30 -15.66
C SER A 75 3.70 -0.79 -14.46
N PRO A 76 3.84 -2.11 -14.27
CA PRO A 76 4.71 -2.63 -13.22
C PRO A 76 6.17 -2.20 -13.47
N PRO A 77 6.98 -2.04 -12.42
CA PRO A 77 8.42 -1.95 -12.55
C PRO A 77 8.98 -3.08 -13.42
N ILE A 78 9.85 -2.74 -14.36
CA ILE A 78 10.57 -3.75 -15.13
C ILE A 78 11.85 -4.06 -14.33
N GLY A 79 11.81 -5.12 -13.52
CA GLY A 79 13.04 -5.72 -13.00
C GLY A 79 13.83 -6.25 -14.20
N SER A 80 15.09 -5.81 -14.36
CA SER A 80 15.94 -6.19 -15.50
C SER A 80 16.24 -7.70 -15.62
N SER A 81 15.74 -8.50 -14.68
CA SER A 81 15.93 -9.95 -14.57
C SER A 81 14.64 -10.73 -14.29
N GLY A 82 13.46 -10.09 -14.27
CA GLY A 82 12.22 -10.73 -13.78
C GLY A 82 12.18 -10.93 -12.26
N VAL A 83 13.07 -10.24 -11.53
CA VAL A 83 13.16 -10.22 -10.07
C VAL A 83 12.43 -8.98 -9.55
N GLU A 84 11.54 -9.16 -8.58
CA GLU A 84 10.84 -8.08 -7.87
C GLU A 84 11.86 -7.24 -7.07
N MET A 85 11.70 -5.92 -7.06
CA MET A 85 12.66 -5.04 -6.35
C MET A 85 12.40 -5.03 -4.85
N VAL A 86 11.17 -5.32 -4.44
CA VAL A 86 10.74 -5.46 -3.06
C VAL A 86 9.84 -6.68 -2.99
N ALA A 87 10.00 -7.52 -1.98
CA ALA A 87 9.27 -8.79 -1.92
C ALA A 87 7.74 -8.63 -1.72
N ASN A 88 7.26 -7.44 -1.34
CA ASN A 88 5.83 -7.11 -1.24
C ASN A 88 5.37 -6.14 -2.35
N GLU A 89 6.03 -6.14 -3.51
CA GLU A 89 5.70 -5.24 -4.63
C GLU A 89 4.28 -5.44 -5.19
N MET A 90 3.82 -6.69 -5.26
CA MET A 90 2.44 -7.03 -5.65
C MET A 90 1.42 -6.55 -4.62
N GLU A 91 1.72 -6.59 -3.32
CA GLU A 91 0.83 -6.03 -2.27
C GLU A 91 0.65 -4.53 -2.49
N GLY A 92 1.75 -3.80 -2.73
CA GLY A 92 1.68 -2.38 -3.08
C GLY A 92 0.89 -2.08 -4.36
N GLU A 93 0.85 -3.01 -5.33
CA GLU A 93 -0.03 -2.89 -6.51
C GLU A 93 -1.50 -3.00 -6.14
N LEU A 94 -1.83 -3.98 -5.32
CA LEU A 94 -3.18 -4.25 -4.89
C LEU A 94 -3.69 -3.13 -3.97
N ALA A 95 -2.87 -2.65 -3.05
CA ALA A 95 -3.20 -1.51 -2.20
C ALA A 95 -3.54 -0.28 -3.06
N MET A 96 -2.69 0.05 -4.03
CA MET A 96 -2.93 1.14 -4.99
C MET A 96 -4.24 0.95 -5.77
N ALA A 97 -4.44 -0.24 -6.32
CA ALA A 97 -5.63 -0.60 -7.07
C ALA A 97 -6.90 -0.49 -6.19
N GLY A 98 -6.83 -0.96 -4.95
CA GLY A 98 -7.92 -0.92 -4.00
C GLY A 98 -8.26 0.48 -3.51
N ILE A 99 -7.26 1.32 -3.25
CA ILE A 99 -7.51 2.73 -2.94
C ILE A 99 -8.17 3.42 -4.12
N LYS A 100 -7.72 3.17 -5.36
CA LYS A 100 -8.41 3.68 -6.56
C LYS A 100 -9.85 3.21 -6.67
N GLU A 101 -10.14 2.00 -6.21
CA GLU A 101 -11.50 1.45 -6.16
C GLU A 101 -12.36 2.16 -5.11
N GLY A 102 -11.84 2.30 -3.89
CA GLY A 102 -12.52 2.97 -2.78
C GLY A 102 -12.76 4.45 -3.03
N ALA A 103 -11.79 5.14 -3.63
CA ALA A 103 -11.88 6.56 -3.98
C ALA A 103 -13.06 6.89 -4.90
N LYS A 104 -13.58 5.93 -5.68
CA LYS A 104 -14.76 6.14 -6.55
C LYS A 104 -16.04 6.44 -5.79
N TRP A 105 -16.06 6.15 -4.49
CA TRP A 105 -17.16 6.46 -3.58
C TRP A 105 -16.96 7.82 -2.88
N THR A 106 -15.94 8.57 -3.30
CA THR A 106 -15.58 9.88 -2.78
C THR A 106 -15.48 10.89 -3.94
N GLU A 107 -15.24 12.16 -3.61
CA GLU A 107 -14.98 13.20 -4.61
C GLU A 107 -13.50 13.26 -5.04
N VAL A 108 -12.62 12.51 -4.37
CA VAL A 108 -11.18 12.48 -4.67
C VAL A 108 -10.92 11.67 -5.92
N ASP A 109 -10.41 12.33 -6.95
CA ASP A 109 -9.91 11.67 -8.15
C ASP A 109 -8.53 11.07 -7.87
N PHE A 110 -8.50 9.77 -7.56
CA PHE A 110 -7.28 9.02 -7.22
C PHE A 110 -6.60 8.35 -8.42
N ARG A 111 -6.88 8.81 -9.65
CA ARG A 111 -6.14 8.40 -10.85
C ARG A 111 -4.69 8.91 -10.80
N ASN A 112 -3.85 8.49 -11.76
CA ASN A 112 -2.43 8.84 -11.74
C ASN A 112 -2.21 10.36 -11.97
N PRO A 113 -1.10 10.94 -11.50
CA PRO A 113 -0.17 10.34 -10.55
C PRO A 113 -0.80 10.15 -9.18
N CYS A 114 -0.36 9.14 -8.44
CA CYS A 114 -0.89 8.86 -7.11
C CYS A 114 0.19 8.27 -6.19
N ILE A 115 0.04 8.52 -4.90
CA ILE A 115 0.84 7.95 -3.82
C ILE A 115 -0.09 7.06 -3.01
N SER A 116 0.14 5.77 -3.06
CA SER A 116 -0.62 4.79 -2.28
C SER A 116 0.26 4.21 -1.19
N ILE A 117 -0.25 4.23 0.05
CA ILE A 117 0.45 3.74 1.23
C ILE A 117 -0.47 2.74 1.95
N ASP A 118 -0.02 1.50 2.10
CA ASP A 118 -0.67 0.51 2.98
C ASP A 118 0.06 0.42 4.31
N PHE A 119 -0.67 0.76 5.37
CA PHE A 119 -0.25 0.65 6.75
C PHE A 119 -0.86 -0.60 7.39
N GLY A 120 -0.57 -1.75 6.79
CA GLY A 120 -0.86 -3.07 7.33
C GLY A 120 0.03 -3.40 8.53
N THR A 121 0.46 -4.66 8.64
CA THR A 121 1.52 -5.02 9.61
C THR A 121 2.89 -4.59 9.08
N THR A 122 3.16 -4.92 7.82
CA THR A 122 4.26 -4.38 7.02
C THR A 122 3.82 -3.11 6.31
N LEU A 123 4.79 -2.28 5.96
CA LEU A 123 4.61 -1.14 5.07
C LEU A 123 4.74 -1.61 3.63
N ASP A 124 3.77 -1.25 2.81
CA ASP A 124 3.85 -1.35 1.36
C ASP A 124 3.20 -0.15 0.69
N GLY A 125 3.34 -0.09 -0.64
CA GLY A 125 2.76 0.96 -1.44
C GLY A 125 3.67 1.39 -2.59
N ARG A 126 3.22 2.40 -3.32
CA ARG A 126 3.91 2.92 -4.49
C ARG A 126 3.58 4.36 -4.77
N ILE A 127 4.48 4.99 -5.52
CA ILE A 127 4.38 6.33 -6.07
C ILE A 127 4.39 6.18 -7.58
N THR A 128 3.39 6.76 -8.25
CA THR A 128 3.27 6.69 -9.71
C THR A 128 3.63 8.01 -10.37
N SER A 129 4.25 7.93 -11.54
CA SER A 129 4.56 9.08 -12.38
C SER A 129 3.28 9.72 -12.92
N ASP A 130 3.40 10.96 -13.37
CA ASP A 130 2.42 11.52 -14.29
C ASP A 130 2.48 10.77 -15.65
N VAL A 131 1.48 10.99 -16.48
CA VAL A 131 1.42 10.45 -17.84
C VAL A 131 1.28 11.60 -18.81
N ASP A 132 2.22 11.68 -19.76
CA ASP A 132 2.14 12.63 -20.85
C ASP A 132 0.79 12.47 -21.60
N PRO A 133 -0.02 13.55 -21.72
CA PRO A 133 -1.29 13.54 -22.44
C PRO A 133 -1.20 13.01 -23.87
N ASP A 134 -0.07 13.22 -24.54
CA ASP A 134 0.17 12.87 -25.93
C ASP A 134 0.90 11.53 -26.10
N SER A 135 1.31 10.90 -24.99
CA SER A 135 1.95 9.58 -25.04
C SER A 135 1.04 8.52 -25.65
N GLU A 136 1.57 7.78 -26.61
CA GLU A 136 0.97 6.55 -27.17
C GLU A 136 0.80 5.48 -26.09
N TRP A 137 1.65 5.49 -25.06
CA TRP A 137 1.57 4.63 -23.88
C TRP A 137 0.90 5.38 -22.72
N PRO A 138 -0.42 5.23 -22.50
CA PRO A 138 -1.21 6.08 -21.60
C PRO A 138 -1.21 5.55 -20.16
N PHE A 139 -0.12 4.94 -19.72
CA PHE A 139 0.01 4.31 -18.41
C PHE A 139 1.11 4.99 -17.60
N ALA A 140 0.85 5.18 -16.31
CA ALA A 140 1.86 5.69 -15.40
C ALA A 140 2.92 4.62 -15.12
N LYS A 141 4.10 5.05 -14.71
CA LYS A 141 5.17 4.17 -14.24
C LYS A 141 5.28 4.27 -12.74
N THR A 142 5.74 3.22 -12.08
CA THR A 142 6.18 3.32 -10.69
C THR A 142 7.51 4.08 -10.64
N ILE A 143 7.58 5.11 -9.81
CA ILE A 143 8.78 5.94 -9.58
C ILE A 143 9.27 5.84 -8.12
N GLY A 144 8.47 5.22 -7.25
CA GLY A 144 8.90 4.89 -5.90
C GLY A 144 8.06 3.78 -5.28
N ASN A 145 8.65 3.10 -4.30
CA ASN A 145 8.05 2.01 -3.55
C ASN A 145 8.21 2.26 -2.05
N PHE A 146 7.24 1.82 -1.27
CA PHE A 146 7.34 1.81 0.19
C PHE A 146 7.59 0.39 0.69
N CYS A 147 8.43 0.22 1.73
CA CYS A 147 8.72 -1.08 2.31
C CYS A 147 9.07 -1.01 3.81
N GLY A 148 8.96 -2.13 4.51
CA GLY A 148 9.43 -2.30 5.89
C GLY A 148 8.29 -2.41 6.92
N LEU A 149 8.41 -1.70 8.03
CA LEU A 149 7.48 -1.79 9.16
C LEU A 149 6.39 -0.73 9.08
N ALA A 150 5.14 -1.12 9.31
CA ALA A 150 4.03 -0.23 9.61
C ALA A 150 3.41 -0.60 10.96
N GLY A 151 2.35 -1.41 10.96
CA GLY A 151 1.63 -1.86 12.15
C GLY A 151 2.46 -2.73 13.12
N ALA A 152 3.58 -3.30 12.68
CA ALA A 152 4.51 -4.01 13.57
C ALA A 152 5.05 -3.12 14.71
N ILE A 153 5.24 -1.82 14.47
CA ILE A 153 5.71 -0.86 15.49
C ILE A 153 4.68 -0.67 16.62
N PRO A 154 3.41 -0.29 16.34
CA PRO A 154 2.41 -0.21 17.39
C PRO A 154 2.08 -1.57 18.01
N ASP A 155 2.22 -2.68 17.27
CA ASP A 155 2.09 -4.02 17.84
C ASP A 155 3.15 -4.30 18.92
N ALA A 156 4.41 -3.89 18.71
CA ALA A 156 5.45 -4.01 19.74
C ALA A 156 5.12 -3.20 21.00
N LEU A 157 4.61 -1.98 20.85
CA LEU A 157 4.17 -1.15 21.98
C LEU A 157 3.09 -1.86 22.81
N VAL A 158 2.03 -2.37 22.16
CA VAL A 158 0.92 -3.00 22.91
C VAL A 158 1.31 -4.32 23.55
N ARG A 159 2.26 -5.07 22.99
CA ARG A 159 2.80 -6.29 23.62
C ARG A 159 3.48 -5.99 24.97
N GLY A 160 3.95 -4.76 25.17
CA GLY A 160 4.51 -4.30 26.44
C GLY A 160 3.51 -4.24 27.60
N THR A 161 2.21 -4.16 27.28
CA THR A 161 1.14 -4.04 28.27
C THR A 161 0.80 -5.35 28.98
N GLY A 162 1.17 -6.49 28.39
CA GLY A 162 0.73 -7.82 28.83
C GLY A 162 -0.76 -8.10 28.61
N GLN A 163 -1.50 -7.22 27.93
CA GLN A 163 -2.93 -7.38 27.64
C GLN A 163 -3.20 -8.17 26.34
N VAL A 164 -2.17 -8.35 25.51
CA VAL A 164 -2.23 -9.14 24.28
C VAL A 164 -1.19 -10.26 24.32
N LYS A 165 -1.39 -11.29 23.51
CA LYS A 165 -0.47 -12.44 23.43
C LYS A 165 0.93 -11.97 23.05
N ASP A 166 1.94 -12.43 23.79
CA ASP A 166 3.32 -12.10 23.45
C ASP A 166 3.72 -12.70 22.08
N GLY A 167 4.52 -11.97 21.33
CA GLY A 167 4.97 -12.35 19.98
C GLY A 167 3.93 -12.21 18.86
N THR A 168 2.64 -12.48 19.10
CA THR A 168 1.60 -12.46 18.03
C THR A 168 0.50 -11.42 18.21
N GLY A 169 0.34 -10.86 19.41
CA GLY A 169 -0.70 -9.87 19.71
C GLY A 169 -0.50 -8.58 18.92
N THR A 170 -1.59 -7.94 18.57
CA THR A 170 -1.63 -6.73 17.74
C THR A 170 -2.35 -5.59 18.43
N ALA A 171 -2.14 -4.37 17.95
CA ALA A 171 -2.88 -3.21 18.43
C ALA A 171 -4.40 -3.34 18.18
N LEU A 172 -4.82 -4.07 17.14
CA LEU A 172 -6.24 -4.35 16.90
C LEU A 172 -6.85 -5.21 18.00
N ASP A 173 -6.11 -6.21 18.50
CA ASP A 173 -6.61 -7.09 19.56
C ASP A 173 -6.92 -6.32 20.85
N LEU A 174 -6.22 -5.20 21.09
CA LEU A 174 -6.35 -4.39 22.29
C LEU A 174 -7.43 -3.31 22.18
N PHE A 175 -7.56 -2.68 21.00
CA PHE A 175 -8.42 -1.50 20.83
C PHE A 175 -9.70 -1.76 20.01
N GLY A 176 -9.72 -2.80 19.18
CA GLY A 176 -10.76 -3.03 18.17
C GLY A 176 -10.94 -1.83 17.22
N ASP A 177 -12.13 -1.72 16.62
CA ASP A 177 -12.50 -0.57 15.76
C ASP A 177 -12.95 0.67 16.56
N LYS A 178 -12.93 0.61 17.90
CA LYS A 178 -13.53 1.65 18.73
C LYS A 178 -12.55 2.80 18.95
N SER A 179 -12.90 3.97 18.43
CA SER A 179 -12.28 5.24 18.81
C SER A 179 -12.59 5.54 20.28
N PHE A 180 -11.59 5.47 21.16
CA PHE A 180 -11.72 5.99 22.52
C PHE A 180 -11.63 7.52 22.47
N GLY A 181 -12.79 8.15 22.32
CA GLY A 181 -12.95 9.60 22.37
C GLY A 181 -12.65 10.13 23.77
N GLY A 182 -11.45 10.66 23.95
CA GLY A 182 -11.07 11.42 25.14
C GLY A 182 -10.30 12.67 24.75
N PHE A 183 -10.87 13.84 25.03
CA PHE A 183 -10.11 15.09 25.14
C PHE A 183 -9.25 15.00 26.39
N SER A 184 -7.96 14.75 26.23
CA SER A 184 -7.01 14.71 27.33
C SER A 184 -6.06 15.89 27.24
N LYS A 185 -6.08 16.73 28.27
CA LYS A 185 -5.14 17.84 28.57
C LYS A 185 -3.66 17.42 28.74
N LYS A 186 -3.23 16.26 28.20
CA LYS A 186 -1.89 15.67 28.38
C LYS A 186 -1.00 15.75 27.14
N SER A 187 -1.07 16.81 26.32
CA SER A 187 -0.27 16.88 25.07
C SER A 187 1.24 16.75 25.33
N LYS A 188 1.76 17.30 26.44
CA LYS A 188 3.19 17.22 26.74
C LYS A 188 3.68 15.79 26.97
N VAL A 189 2.98 15.00 27.78
CA VAL A 189 3.35 13.61 28.07
C VAL A 189 3.23 12.74 26.81
N VAL A 190 2.16 12.93 26.02
CA VAL A 190 1.99 12.22 24.75
C VAL A 190 3.15 12.56 23.81
N ASN A 191 3.47 13.84 23.65
CA ASN A 191 4.56 14.30 22.78
C ASN A 191 5.93 13.75 23.23
N GLU A 192 6.23 13.73 24.53
CA GLU A 192 7.48 13.15 25.05
C GLU A 192 7.65 11.68 24.66
N TYR A 193 6.60 10.86 24.79
CA TYR A 193 6.65 9.47 24.34
C TYR A 193 6.70 9.33 22.82
N VAL A 194 5.95 10.16 22.08
CA VAL A 194 5.97 10.16 20.61
C VAL A 194 7.38 10.45 20.10
N GLU A 195 8.06 11.49 20.61
CA GLU A 195 9.45 11.79 20.23
C GLU A 195 10.38 10.64 20.56
N ARG A 196 10.33 10.12 21.80
CA ARG A 196 11.17 8.99 22.23
C ARG A 196 10.96 7.73 21.38
N ILE A 197 9.74 7.47 20.93
CA ILE A 197 9.44 6.36 20.02
C ILE A 197 9.98 6.66 18.62
N HIS A 198 9.82 7.88 18.14
CA HIS A 198 10.32 8.29 16.83
C HIS A 198 11.86 8.30 16.72
N ASP A 199 12.56 8.52 17.83
CA ASP A 199 14.03 8.35 17.91
C ASP A 199 14.48 6.91 17.64
N LEU A 200 13.58 5.93 17.84
CA LEU A 200 13.84 4.52 17.54
C LEU A 200 13.46 4.13 16.11
N ILE A 201 12.76 5.00 15.37
CA ILE A 201 12.19 4.74 14.05
C ILE A 201 13.00 5.45 12.96
N ASP A 202 13.56 4.65 12.05
CA ASP A 202 14.30 5.09 10.87
C ASP A 202 13.37 5.10 9.64
N ILE A 203 13.13 6.28 9.07
CA ILE A 203 12.38 6.46 7.81
C ILE A 203 13.25 7.27 6.86
N ARG A 204 13.65 6.64 5.75
CA ARG A 204 14.58 7.21 4.77
C ARG A 204 14.52 6.46 3.44
N ILE A 205 15.28 6.95 2.45
CA ILE A 205 15.62 6.14 1.28
C ILE A 205 16.46 4.95 1.73
N VAL A 206 16.05 3.75 1.30
CA VAL A 206 16.73 2.51 1.63
C VAL A 206 18.14 2.53 1.03
N PRO A 207 19.20 2.37 1.85
CA PRO A 207 20.57 2.33 1.34
C PRO A 207 20.78 1.17 0.36
N THR A 208 21.58 1.39 -0.69
CA THR A 208 21.75 0.44 -1.80
C THR A 208 22.44 -0.87 -1.41
N ASP A 209 23.12 -0.91 -0.28
CA ASP A 209 23.80 -2.10 0.27
C ASP A 209 22.86 -2.98 1.11
N ARG A 210 21.60 -2.57 1.32
CA ARG A 210 20.62 -3.33 2.09
C ARG A 210 19.97 -4.41 1.24
N THR A 211 19.86 -5.60 1.83
CA THR A 211 19.06 -6.73 1.33
C THR A 211 17.73 -6.89 2.09
N ARG A 212 17.59 -6.19 3.23
CA ARG A 212 16.36 -6.07 4.01
C ARG A 212 16.21 -4.68 4.60
N PHE A 213 14.97 -4.26 4.78
CA PHE A 213 14.62 -3.07 5.55
C PHE A 213 13.35 -3.33 6.34
N GLY A 214 13.37 -3.20 7.67
CA GLY A 214 12.20 -3.52 8.48
C GLY A 214 11.74 -4.97 8.33
N MET A 215 12.70 -5.91 8.22
CA MET A 215 12.50 -7.34 7.93
C MET A 215 12.04 -7.68 6.51
N VAL A 216 11.57 -6.72 5.71
CA VAL A 216 11.11 -6.96 4.33
C VAL A 216 12.32 -7.12 3.41
N PRO A 217 12.42 -8.22 2.63
CA PRO A 217 13.49 -8.39 1.64
C PRO A 217 13.40 -7.39 0.49
N VAL A 218 14.55 -6.86 0.08
CA VAL A 218 14.68 -5.81 -0.94
C VAL A 218 15.91 -6.04 -1.82
N CYS A 219 15.83 -5.55 -3.06
CA CYS A 219 16.96 -5.36 -3.97
C CYS A 219 17.19 -3.85 -4.15
N ALA A 220 17.72 -3.19 -3.11
CA ALA A 220 17.86 -1.74 -3.07
C ALA A 220 18.81 -1.18 -4.16
N ASP A 221 19.86 -1.93 -4.50
CA ASP A 221 20.77 -1.57 -5.60
C ASP A 221 20.06 -1.58 -6.96
N LEU A 222 19.21 -2.58 -7.22
CA LEU A 222 18.44 -2.71 -8.45
C LEU A 222 17.41 -1.60 -8.57
N ALA A 223 16.73 -1.25 -7.48
CA ALA A 223 15.80 -0.13 -7.44
C ALA A 223 16.49 1.19 -7.81
N ALA A 224 17.65 1.47 -7.20
CA ALA A 224 18.43 2.66 -7.50
C ALA A 224 18.91 2.70 -8.96
N LYS A 225 19.43 1.58 -9.50
CA LYS A 225 19.82 1.46 -10.92
C LYS A 225 18.65 1.67 -11.89
N SER A 226 17.44 1.33 -11.44
CA SER A 226 16.20 1.46 -12.22
C SER A 226 15.53 2.84 -12.06
N GLY A 227 16.12 3.74 -11.28
CA GLY A 227 15.55 5.07 -11.01
C GLY A 227 14.28 5.03 -10.15
N ILE A 228 14.09 3.97 -9.36
CA ILE A 228 12.96 3.81 -8.45
C ILE A 228 13.42 4.14 -7.03
N ALA A 229 12.80 5.16 -6.43
CA ALA A 229 13.08 5.54 -5.05
C ALA A 229 12.42 4.55 -4.08
N MET A 230 13.23 3.80 -3.34
CA MET A 230 12.73 2.90 -2.30
C MET A 230 12.74 3.62 -0.95
N ILE A 231 11.56 3.90 -0.40
CA ILE A 231 11.40 4.56 0.90
C ILE A 231 11.06 3.50 1.95
N GLY A 232 11.92 3.36 2.94
CA GLY A 232 11.80 2.35 3.98
C GLY A 232 11.32 2.92 5.30
N CYS A 233 10.67 2.08 6.11
CA CYS A 233 10.47 2.30 7.55
C CYS A 233 11.02 1.11 8.36
N ASP A 234 11.87 1.39 9.35
CA ASP A 234 12.44 0.39 10.26
C ASP A 234 12.44 0.93 11.70
N ALA A 235 12.62 0.06 12.68
CA ALA A 235 12.92 0.42 14.05
C ALA A 235 14.18 -0.31 14.50
N GLY A 236 15.31 0.40 14.41
CA GLY A 236 16.64 -0.17 14.59
C GLY A 236 17.20 -0.74 13.28
N THR A 237 17.77 -1.94 13.34
CA THR A 237 18.18 -2.71 12.15
C THR A 237 17.32 -3.96 12.06
N ASP A 238 16.46 -4.03 11.05
CA ASP A 238 15.53 -5.13 10.81
C ASP A 238 14.70 -5.45 12.07
N PHE A 239 14.10 -4.40 12.64
CA PHE A 239 13.25 -4.44 13.83
C PHE A 239 13.96 -4.79 15.15
N SER A 240 15.28 -4.59 15.23
CA SER A 240 16.05 -4.82 16.47
C SER A 240 15.58 -3.98 17.67
N ASN A 241 14.93 -2.83 17.45
CA ASN A 241 14.40 -1.99 18.54
C ASN A 241 13.02 -2.45 19.07
N SER A 242 12.49 -3.58 18.60
CA SER A 242 11.22 -4.14 19.08
C SER A 242 11.16 -4.31 20.60
N GLY A 243 12.27 -4.70 21.24
CA GLY A 243 12.38 -4.79 22.70
C GLY A 243 12.21 -3.43 23.40
N ALA A 244 12.90 -2.40 22.93
CA ALA A 244 12.80 -1.04 23.47
C ALA A 244 11.40 -0.46 23.29
N LEU A 245 10.76 -0.71 22.14
CA LEU A 245 9.35 -0.35 21.91
C LEU A 245 8.44 -1.05 22.93
N LYS A 246 8.62 -2.36 23.13
CA LYS A 246 7.86 -3.13 24.12
C LYS A 246 8.01 -2.56 25.53
N GLU A 247 9.22 -2.17 25.93
CA GLU A 247 9.46 -1.52 27.22
C GLU A 247 8.73 -0.18 27.36
N ILE A 248 8.81 0.69 26.35
CA ILE A 248 8.11 1.98 26.32
C ILE A 248 6.59 1.79 26.41
N GLY A 249 6.02 0.85 25.65
CA GLY A 249 4.58 0.58 25.70
C GLY A 249 4.11 0.08 27.07
N GLY A 250 4.92 -0.76 27.72
CA GLY A 250 4.67 -1.20 29.10
C GLY A 250 4.78 -0.07 30.12
N GLU A 251 5.74 0.84 29.96
CA GLU A 251 5.93 2.05 30.78
C GLU A 251 4.70 2.97 30.69
N ILE A 252 4.27 3.32 29.47
CA ILE A 252 3.10 4.19 29.25
C ILE A 252 1.86 3.57 29.90
N TYR A 253 1.63 2.28 29.67
CA TYR A 253 0.46 1.59 30.21
C TYR A 253 0.45 1.58 31.74
N LYS A 254 1.57 1.26 32.39
CA LYS A 254 1.69 1.23 33.85
C LYS A 254 1.53 2.62 34.48
N ASN A 255 2.14 3.65 33.88
CA ASN A 255 2.21 4.99 34.47
C ASN A 255 1.01 5.88 34.11
N ASN A 256 0.40 5.65 32.95
CA ASN A 256 -0.58 6.57 32.36
C ASN A 256 -1.87 5.90 31.88
N GLY A 257 -1.90 4.57 31.79
CA GLY A 257 -3.06 3.79 31.42
C GLY A 257 -3.30 3.70 29.91
N ILE A 258 -4.30 2.91 29.55
CA ILE A 258 -4.59 2.52 28.16
C ILE A 258 -4.92 3.70 27.25
N ASN A 259 -5.66 4.70 27.74
CA ASN A 259 -6.09 5.85 26.95
C ASN A 259 -4.90 6.70 26.46
N VAL A 260 -3.85 6.86 27.29
CA VAL A 260 -2.64 7.59 26.89
C VAL A 260 -1.83 6.77 25.88
N LEU A 261 -1.76 5.45 26.06
CA LEU A 261 -1.13 4.57 25.08
C LEU A 261 -1.82 4.64 23.71
N THR A 262 -3.16 4.65 23.67
CA THR A 262 -3.93 4.83 22.42
C THR A 262 -3.58 6.14 21.73
N ASP A 263 -3.57 7.26 22.46
CA ASP A 263 -3.25 8.59 21.91
C ASP A 263 -1.80 8.62 21.38
N VAL A 264 -0.84 8.05 22.11
CA VAL A 264 0.56 7.91 21.66
C VAL A 264 0.63 7.09 20.36
N ILE A 265 -0.07 5.95 20.28
CA ILE A 265 -0.11 5.12 19.07
C ILE A 265 -0.76 5.85 17.88
N ASP A 266 -1.79 6.66 18.12
CA ASP A 266 -2.39 7.52 17.09
C ASP A 266 -1.37 8.52 16.53
N HIS A 267 -0.67 9.23 17.40
CA HIS A 267 0.33 10.21 16.99
C HIS A 267 1.58 9.59 16.36
N VAL A 268 2.09 8.46 16.88
CA VAL A 268 3.24 7.75 16.29
C VAL A 268 2.93 7.30 14.87
N CYS A 269 1.82 6.61 14.66
CA CYS A 269 1.47 6.12 13.33
C CYS A 269 1.21 7.26 12.34
N ALA A 270 0.51 8.32 12.77
CA ALA A 270 0.27 9.48 11.92
C ALA A 270 1.60 10.17 11.54
N LYS A 271 2.49 10.39 12.51
CA LYS A 271 3.81 10.99 12.25
C LYS A 271 4.70 10.09 11.38
N MET A 272 4.58 8.76 11.48
CA MET A 272 5.24 7.84 10.53
C MET A 272 4.75 8.06 9.10
N ALA A 273 3.42 8.09 8.89
CA ALA A 273 2.83 8.34 7.58
C ALA A 273 3.27 9.68 6.98
N LEU A 274 3.30 10.74 7.80
CA LEU A 274 3.80 12.06 7.41
C LEU A 274 5.28 12.04 7.05
N ARG A 275 6.15 11.41 7.86
CA ARG A 275 7.58 11.27 7.57
C ARG A 275 7.86 10.54 6.24
N LEU A 276 7.05 9.54 5.88
CA LEU A 276 7.17 8.85 4.59
C LEU A 276 6.91 9.81 3.41
N ILE A 277 5.89 10.66 3.54
CA ILE A 277 5.57 11.68 2.54
C ILE A 277 6.65 12.76 2.50
N GLU A 278 7.20 13.17 3.64
CA GLU A 278 8.31 14.12 3.69
C GLU A 278 9.54 13.61 2.95
N VAL A 279 9.88 12.32 3.10
CA VAL A 279 10.98 11.71 2.33
C VAL A 279 10.66 11.75 0.84
N ALA A 280 9.46 11.36 0.42
CA ALA A 280 9.04 11.45 -0.98
C ALA A 280 9.10 12.89 -1.53
N ALA A 281 8.71 13.88 -0.73
CA ALA A 281 8.76 15.29 -1.11
C ALA A 281 10.21 15.79 -1.24
N LYS A 282 11.11 15.40 -0.33
CA LYS A 282 12.55 15.72 -0.39
C LYS A 282 13.21 15.13 -1.63
N GLU A 283 12.83 13.92 -2.01
CA GLU A 283 13.27 13.26 -3.24
C GLU A 283 12.59 13.80 -4.51
N LYS A 284 11.68 14.77 -4.37
CA LYS A 284 10.94 15.40 -5.49
C LYS A 284 10.13 14.41 -6.33
N ILE A 285 9.65 13.34 -5.69
CA ILE A 285 8.81 12.31 -6.31
C ILE A 285 7.35 12.41 -5.87
N VAL A 286 6.92 13.57 -5.35
CA VAL A 286 5.50 13.89 -5.11
C VAL A 286 5.03 14.80 -6.25
N PRO A 287 4.35 14.27 -7.29
CA PRO A 287 3.88 15.10 -8.38
C PRO A 287 2.82 16.10 -7.88
N PRO A 288 2.85 17.38 -8.30
CA PRO A 288 1.94 18.40 -7.80
C PRO A 288 0.44 18.09 -8.03
N ASN A 289 0.13 17.39 -9.12
CA ASN A 289 -1.23 16.95 -9.46
C ASN A 289 -1.58 15.57 -8.89
N SER A 290 -0.74 15.00 -8.02
CA SER A 290 -0.98 13.67 -7.46
C SER A 290 -2.02 13.69 -6.34
N SER A 291 -2.62 12.54 -6.09
CA SER A 291 -3.45 12.29 -4.91
C SER A 291 -2.73 11.33 -3.96
N ILE A 292 -2.94 11.46 -2.65
CA ILE A 292 -2.37 10.60 -1.59
C ILE A 292 -3.47 9.73 -0.99
N GLY A 293 -3.20 8.44 -0.89
CA GLY A 293 -4.17 7.44 -0.50
C GLY A 293 -3.60 6.54 0.58
N PHE A 294 -4.38 6.35 1.64
CA PHE A 294 -4.01 5.50 2.75
C PHE A 294 -5.00 4.34 2.89
N THR A 295 -4.46 3.16 3.15
CA THR A 295 -5.20 1.99 3.61
C THR A 295 -4.44 1.35 4.77
N GLY A 296 -5.04 0.35 5.40
CA GLY A 296 -4.39 -0.41 6.45
C GLY A 296 -4.62 0.19 7.84
N ARG A 297 -4.81 -0.70 8.80
CA ARG A 297 -5.22 -0.39 10.18
C ARG A 297 -4.35 0.66 10.86
N ALA A 298 -3.04 0.70 10.55
CA ALA A 298 -2.13 1.60 11.22
C ALA A 298 -2.23 3.03 10.67
N ALA A 299 -2.94 3.30 9.56
CA ALA A 299 -3.21 4.67 9.08
C ALA A 299 -4.68 5.09 9.22
N ILE A 300 -5.63 4.15 9.11
CA ILE A 300 -7.06 4.49 8.96
C ILE A 300 -7.91 4.39 10.24
N SER A 301 -7.34 3.90 11.34
CA SER A 301 -8.07 3.73 12.62
C SER A 301 -7.85 4.90 13.59
N GLY A 302 -8.74 5.04 14.58
CA GLY A 302 -8.59 6.03 15.65
C GLY A 302 -8.63 7.47 15.12
N LYS A 303 -7.82 8.36 15.72
CA LYS A 303 -7.68 9.76 15.28
C LYS A 303 -6.69 9.95 14.14
N LYS A 304 -6.02 8.89 13.69
CA LYS A 304 -4.92 8.95 12.72
C LYS A 304 -5.31 9.64 11.41
N PRO A 305 -6.47 9.37 10.78
CA PRO A 305 -6.85 10.07 9.54
C PRO A 305 -6.91 11.60 9.70
N SER A 306 -7.44 12.09 10.84
CA SER A 306 -7.49 13.53 11.12
C SER A 306 -6.10 14.11 11.28
N ILE A 307 -5.24 13.46 12.09
CA ILE A 307 -3.87 13.93 12.33
C ILE A 307 -3.04 13.94 11.03
N ILE A 308 -3.21 12.91 10.19
CA ILE A 308 -2.55 12.82 8.88
C ILE A 308 -3.05 13.92 7.94
N MET A 309 -4.37 14.17 7.88
CA MET A 309 -4.94 15.24 7.05
C MET A 309 -4.43 16.62 7.48
N ASP A 310 -4.39 16.88 8.78
CA ASP A 310 -3.86 18.14 9.34
C ASP A 310 -2.38 18.30 8.97
N GLY A 311 -1.57 17.25 9.15
CA GLY A 311 -0.15 17.27 8.80
C GLY A 311 0.12 17.46 7.30
N ILE A 312 -0.65 16.82 6.41
CA ILE A 312 -0.53 17.04 4.96
C ILE A 312 -0.90 18.48 4.59
N SER A 313 -1.90 19.05 5.28
CA SER A 313 -2.29 20.45 5.08
C SER A 313 -1.19 21.41 5.50
N GLU A 314 -0.53 21.16 6.63
CA GLU A 314 0.61 21.94 7.12
C GLU A 314 1.85 21.85 6.21
N MET A 315 2.06 20.71 5.54
CA MET A 315 3.15 20.54 4.57
C MET A 315 2.98 21.42 3.32
N GLY A 316 1.78 21.94 3.04
CA GLY A 316 1.54 22.81 1.89
C GLY A 316 1.74 22.12 0.54
N LEU A 317 1.55 20.79 0.46
CA LEU A 317 1.71 20.03 -0.79
C LEU A 317 0.62 20.35 -1.82
N TYR A 318 -0.57 20.74 -1.34
CA TYR A 318 -1.74 21.00 -2.17
C TYR A 318 -2.48 22.24 -1.67
N ASP A 319 -3.03 23.03 -2.60
CA ASP A 319 -3.90 24.17 -2.26
C ASP A 319 -5.16 23.74 -1.52
N LYS A 320 -5.67 22.55 -1.85
CA LYS A 320 -6.89 21.96 -1.27
C LYS A 320 -6.66 20.48 -0.91
N PRO A 321 -6.06 20.19 0.25
CA PRO A 321 -5.72 18.82 0.65
C PRO A 321 -6.89 17.82 0.60
N TYR A 322 -8.10 18.25 0.96
CA TYR A 322 -9.31 17.40 0.92
C TYR A 322 -9.70 16.90 -0.47
N GLU A 323 -9.25 17.55 -1.56
CA GLU A 323 -9.48 17.10 -2.94
C GLU A 323 -8.39 16.11 -3.43
N HIS A 324 -7.38 15.84 -2.59
CA HIS A 324 -6.19 15.05 -2.93
C HIS A 324 -5.94 13.89 -1.98
N VAL A 325 -6.47 13.91 -0.75
CA VAL A 325 -6.21 12.89 0.26
C VAL A 325 -7.43 11.99 0.47
N VAL A 326 -7.23 10.68 0.41
CA VAL A 326 -8.29 9.68 0.65
C VAL A 326 -7.83 8.59 1.61
N PHE A 327 -8.75 8.14 2.47
CA PHE A 327 -8.56 6.99 3.36
C PHE A 327 -9.55 5.91 2.93
N VAL A 328 -9.05 4.70 2.69
CA VAL A 328 -9.84 3.58 2.16
C VAL A 328 -9.69 2.37 3.07
N ASP A 329 -10.81 1.75 3.39
CA ASP A 329 -10.87 0.47 4.10
C ASP A 329 -10.53 -0.69 3.16
N ASP A 330 -9.86 -1.71 3.70
CA ASP A 330 -9.59 -2.98 3.02
C ASP A 330 -9.00 -2.85 1.59
N GLY A 331 -8.03 -1.95 1.42
CA GLY A 331 -7.37 -1.69 0.13
C GLY A 331 -6.89 -2.96 -0.57
N LEU A 332 -6.22 -3.89 0.12
CA LEU A 332 -5.77 -5.14 -0.49
C LEU A 332 -6.92 -6.00 -1.04
N ALA A 333 -8.01 -6.16 -0.28
CA ALA A 333 -9.16 -6.96 -0.71
C ALA A 333 -9.89 -6.31 -1.90
N ARG A 334 -10.09 -4.99 -1.85
CA ARG A 334 -10.63 -4.20 -2.98
C ARG A 334 -9.72 -4.29 -4.21
N GLY A 335 -8.42 -4.24 -3.98
CA GLY A 335 -7.37 -4.39 -4.99
C GLY A 335 -7.44 -5.73 -5.70
N ALA A 336 -7.55 -6.84 -4.95
CA ALA A 336 -7.68 -8.17 -5.50
C ALA A 336 -8.95 -8.30 -6.37
N ALA A 337 -10.08 -7.77 -5.89
CA ALA A 337 -11.32 -7.72 -6.68
C ALA A 337 -11.16 -6.89 -7.96
N LEU A 338 -10.48 -5.75 -7.89
CA LEU A 338 -10.19 -4.92 -9.06
C LEU A 338 -9.22 -5.60 -10.04
N MET A 339 -8.20 -6.30 -9.55
CA MET A 339 -7.24 -7.02 -10.40
C MET A 339 -7.96 -8.07 -11.25
N GLY A 340 -8.91 -8.81 -10.67
CA GLY A 340 -9.76 -9.74 -11.42
C GLY A 340 -10.55 -9.04 -12.54
N ARG A 341 -11.07 -7.83 -12.26
CA ARG A 341 -11.70 -6.99 -13.30
C ARG A 341 -10.71 -6.54 -14.37
N CYS A 342 -9.50 -6.14 -14.00
CA CYS A 342 -8.46 -5.73 -14.94
C CYS A 342 -8.05 -6.89 -15.88
N MET A 343 -7.83 -8.09 -15.32
CA MET A 343 -7.51 -9.29 -16.10
C MET A 343 -8.60 -9.62 -17.11
N CYS A 344 -9.87 -9.51 -16.70
CA CYS A 344 -11.02 -9.76 -17.56
C CYS A 344 -11.41 -8.57 -18.46
N SER A 345 -10.59 -7.50 -18.53
CA SER A 345 -10.90 -6.26 -19.25
C SER A 345 -12.29 -5.69 -18.92
N MET A 346 -12.73 -5.83 -17.68
CA MET A 346 -13.99 -5.26 -17.17
C MET A 346 -13.73 -3.85 -16.64
N GLY A 347 -14.44 -2.85 -17.18
CA GLY A 347 -14.23 -1.45 -16.82
C GLY A 347 -15.48 -0.59 -16.99
N LYS A 348 -15.43 0.65 -16.48
CA LYS A 348 -16.50 1.64 -16.62
C LYS A 348 -15.92 2.90 -17.28
N PRO A 349 -16.04 3.08 -18.61
CA PRO A 349 -15.47 4.24 -19.30
C PRO A 349 -15.94 5.60 -18.78
N ASN A 350 -17.17 5.68 -18.28
CA ASN A 350 -17.77 6.90 -17.74
C ASN A 350 -17.30 7.24 -16.31
N ASN A 351 -16.64 6.30 -15.63
CA ASN A 351 -16.00 6.51 -14.33
C ASN A 351 -14.73 5.63 -14.28
N PRO A 352 -13.65 6.04 -14.96
CA PRO A 352 -12.47 5.19 -15.14
C PRO A 352 -11.61 5.12 -13.88
N ILE A 353 -10.96 3.98 -13.67
CA ILE A 353 -9.99 3.76 -12.58
C ILE A 353 -8.55 4.08 -13.03
N GLY A 354 -8.24 3.79 -14.29
CA GLY A 354 -6.96 4.14 -14.90
C GLY A 354 -7.02 5.49 -15.60
N GLY A 355 -5.85 5.98 -16.02
CA GLY A 355 -5.69 7.28 -16.65
C GLY A 355 -5.13 8.32 -15.68
N VAL A 356 -5.31 9.58 -16.04
CA VAL A 356 -4.75 10.74 -15.32
C VAL A 356 -5.85 11.46 -14.56
N ARG A 357 -5.53 11.98 -13.37
CA ARG A 357 -6.38 12.85 -12.55
C ARG A 357 -6.86 14.05 -13.37
N GLY A 358 -8.15 14.35 -13.32
CA GLY A 358 -8.80 15.40 -14.12
C GLY A 358 -8.84 15.12 -15.63
N GLY A 359 -8.24 14.02 -16.09
CA GLY A 359 -8.10 13.68 -17.50
C GLY A 359 -9.30 12.93 -18.09
N LYS A 360 -9.32 12.85 -19.42
CA LYS A 360 -10.28 12.03 -20.17
C LYS A 360 -9.98 10.53 -20.00
N CYS A 361 -11.00 9.71 -20.25
CA CYS A 361 -10.84 8.26 -20.29
C CYS A 361 -9.80 7.83 -21.33
N ILE A 362 -8.91 6.90 -20.96
CA ILE A 362 -7.81 6.43 -21.83
C ILE A 362 -8.20 5.26 -22.75
N MET A 363 -9.48 4.85 -22.77
CA MET A 363 -9.96 3.68 -23.51
C MET A 363 -9.55 3.72 -24.99
N ALA A 364 -9.77 4.84 -25.68
CA ALA A 364 -9.43 4.98 -27.09
C ALA A 364 -7.93 4.81 -27.36
N ARG A 365 -7.07 5.29 -26.46
CA ARG A 365 -5.61 5.10 -26.54
C ARG A 365 -5.24 3.63 -26.32
N ARG A 366 -5.87 2.96 -25.35
CA ARG A 366 -5.64 1.52 -25.09
C ARG A 366 -6.05 0.63 -26.28
N VAL A 367 -7.12 0.95 -26.98
CA VAL A 367 -7.54 0.21 -28.20
C VAL A 367 -6.49 0.31 -29.31
N LYS A 368 -5.75 1.42 -29.40
CA LYS A 368 -4.67 1.57 -30.39
C LYS A 368 -3.46 0.70 -30.09
N ILE A 369 -3.18 0.40 -28.82
CA ILE A 369 -2.04 -0.44 -28.41
C ILE A 369 -2.26 -1.91 -28.78
N GLY A 370 -3.51 -2.37 -28.73
CA GLY A 370 -3.86 -3.76 -29.05
C GLY A 370 -4.01 -4.05 -30.55
N LYS A 371 -3.81 -3.04 -31.41
CA LYS A 371 -3.74 -3.17 -32.87
C LYS A 371 -2.29 -3.07 -33.29
#